data_AF-A0A7J5PVF5-F1
#
_entry.id   AF-A0A7J5PVF5-F1
#
_cell.length_a   1.000
_cell.length_b   1.000
_cell.length_c   1.000
_cell.angle_alpha   90.00
_cell.angle_beta   90.00
_cell.angle_gamma   90.00
#
_symmetry.space_group_name_H-M   'P 1'
#
loop_
_entity.id
_entity.type
_entity.pdbx_description
1 polymer ?
#
loop_
_entity_poly.entity_id
_entity_poly.type
_entity_poly.pdbx_seq_one_letter_code
_entity_poly.pdbx_strand_id
1 'polypeptide(L)'
;MKLTDKRFWIFEGFTIVYAIAMLMLVIALSGKSFSVDFLLIFVGGSCISGAITWLLGNSKHWFAFGLIHEGVMLFMIVTSLWISAIIYNQFDSIAIAIILYTMTAFVAISIIPTLALAYFGHGLFQKCKEKTDAFSLGDIGINGIAYSRNRALKIAEIYYHSNRAILGGDVYKMENGRITLTLDSWYCDKISSESPSEYVRRCYIVTTDYISKYPNNANFLFGFVVDAQD
;
A
#
# COMPACT_ATOMS: atom_id res chain seq x y z
N MET A 1 -7.11 8.43 9.45
CA MET A 1 -7.04 6.95 9.26
C MET A 1 -7.21 6.25 10.61
N LYS A 2 -7.66 4.99 10.67
CA LYS A 2 -7.77 4.25 11.96
C LYS A 2 -6.42 3.62 12.34
N LEU A 3 -6.10 3.57 13.63
CA LEU A 3 -4.90 2.88 14.15
C LEU A 3 -5.02 1.36 14.11
N THR A 4 -6.24 0.83 13.94
CA THR A 4 -6.50 -0.61 13.79
C THR A 4 -6.20 -1.12 12.38
N ASP A 5 -5.79 -0.25 11.45
CA ASP A 5 -5.48 -0.65 10.08
C ASP A 5 -4.18 -1.47 10.03
N LYS A 6 -4.17 -2.63 9.39
CA LYS A 6 -2.95 -3.44 9.21
C LYS A 6 -1.82 -2.64 8.55
N ARG A 7 -2.17 -1.67 7.69
CA ARG A 7 -1.23 -0.78 7.01
C ARG A 7 -0.51 0.17 7.96
N PHE A 8 -1.17 0.57 9.06
CA PHE A 8 -0.54 1.37 10.09
C PHE A 8 0.63 0.62 10.72
N TRP A 9 0.39 -0.61 11.18
CA TRP A 9 1.42 -1.42 11.85
C TRP A 9 2.60 -1.77 10.95
N ILE A 10 2.37 -1.94 9.65
CA ILE A 10 3.45 -2.12 8.67
C ILE A 10 4.29 -0.85 8.57
N PHE A 11 3.66 0.31 8.41
CA PHE A 11 4.35 1.60 8.36
C PHE A 11 5.13 1.88 9.64
N GLU A 12 4.50 1.67 10.80
CA GLU A 12 5.10 1.86 12.13
C GLU A 12 6.29 0.92 12.36
N GLY A 13 6.22 -0.32 11.88
CA GLY A 13 7.36 -1.23 11.91
C GLY A 13 8.56 -0.69 11.13
N PHE A 14 8.32 -0.07 9.96
CA PHE A 14 9.39 0.54 9.17
C PHE A 14 9.98 1.78 9.82
N THR A 15 9.18 2.63 10.47
CA THR A 15 9.70 3.82 11.18
C THR A 15 10.60 3.42 12.36
N ILE A 16 10.27 2.34 13.06
CA ILE A 16 11.10 1.79 14.14
C ILE A 16 12.42 1.24 13.59
N VAL A 17 12.37 0.40 12.55
CA VAL A 17 13.59 -0.15 11.91
C VAL A 17 14.48 0.98 11.39
N TYR A 18 13.86 2.00 10.80
CA TYR A 18 14.55 3.22 10.34
C TYR A 18 15.26 3.93 11.51
N ALA A 19 14.57 4.16 12.63
CA ALA A 19 15.15 4.82 13.79
C ALA A 19 16.37 4.05 14.34
N ILE A 20 16.27 2.72 14.42
CA ILE A 20 17.37 1.86 14.86
C ILE A 20 18.56 1.95 13.89
N ALA A 21 18.31 1.88 12.57
CA ALA A 21 19.36 1.98 11.56
C ALA A 21 20.08 3.33 11.61
N MET A 22 19.34 4.42 11.78
CA MET A 22 19.92 5.76 11.95
C MET A 22 20.79 5.86 13.20
N LEU A 23 20.32 5.30 14.32
CA LEU A 23 21.10 5.29 15.55
C LEU A 23 22.40 4.50 15.39
N MET A 24 22.34 3.32 14.75
CA MET A 24 23.52 2.51 14.45
C MET A 24 24.51 3.25 13.57
N LEU A 25 24.02 4.00 12.56
CA LEU A 25 24.86 4.84 11.70
C LEU A 25 25.54 5.96 12.51
N VAL A 26 24.81 6.65 13.38
CA VAL A 26 25.36 7.71 14.23
C VAL A 26 26.42 7.16 15.19
N ILE A 27 26.19 5.98 15.78
CA ILE A 27 27.17 5.28 16.62
C ILE A 27 28.44 4.96 15.81
N ALA A 28 28.28 4.40 14.62
CA ALA A 28 29.40 4.05 13.75
C ALA A 28 30.23 5.27 13.33
N LEU A 29 29.57 6.40 13.02
CA LEU A 29 30.24 7.64 12.63
C LEU A 29 30.91 8.36 13.81
N SER A 30 30.27 8.33 14.99
CA SER A 30 30.75 9.06 16.17
C SER A 30 31.81 8.29 16.96
N GLY A 31 31.89 6.96 16.77
CA GLY A 31 32.74 6.07 17.56
C GLY A 31 32.38 6.03 19.05
N LYS A 32 31.20 6.55 19.43
CA LYS A 32 30.73 6.68 20.82
C LYS A 32 29.47 5.85 21.02
N SER A 33 29.38 5.21 22.19
CA SER A 33 28.13 4.61 22.65
C SER A 33 27.22 5.67 23.26
N PHE A 34 25.91 5.53 23.04
CA PHE A 34 24.88 6.32 23.70
C PHE A 34 24.33 5.57 24.92
N SER A 35 23.78 6.30 25.89
CA SER A 35 23.09 5.68 27.02
C SER A 35 21.81 4.96 26.56
N VAL A 36 21.43 3.91 27.30
CA VAL A 36 20.20 3.15 27.04
C VAL A 36 18.96 4.06 27.12
N ASP A 37 18.96 5.02 28.04
CA ASP A 37 17.87 5.99 28.19
C ASP A 37 17.69 6.85 26.94
N PHE A 38 18.80 7.31 26.34
CA PHE A 38 18.76 8.08 25.10
C PHE A 38 18.22 7.25 23.93
N LEU A 39 18.61 5.97 23.86
CA LEU A 39 18.14 5.03 22.86
C LEU A 39 16.63 4.81 22.96
N LEU A 40 16.11 4.61 24.18
CA LEU A 40 14.68 4.45 24.45
C LEU A 40 13.88 5.71 24.09
N ILE A 41 14.39 6.90 24.44
CA ILE A 41 13.75 8.17 24.09
C ILE A 41 13.70 8.36 22.57
N PHE A 42 14.78 8.04 21.86
CA PHE A 42 14.86 8.21 20.41
C PHE A 42 13.91 7.26 19.66
N VAL A 43 13.91 5.98 20.02
CA VAL A 43 13.02 4.98 19.42
C VAL A 43 11.56 5.26 19.79
N GLY A 44 11.28 5.55 21.07
CA GLY A 44 9.93 5.91 21.53
C GLY A 44 9.39 7.17 20.86
N GLY A 45 10.23 8.19 20.70
CA GLY A 45 9.91 9.40 19.92
C GLY A 45 9.57 9.06 18.48
N SER A 46 10.33 8.16 17.86
CA SER A 46 10.09 7.72 16.47
C SER A 46 8.72 7.05 16.29
N CYS A 47 8.27 6.25 17.27
CA CYS A 47 6.92 5.68 17.29
C CYS A 47 5.85 6.78 17.40
N ILE A 48 6.05 7.75 18.30
CA ILE A 48 5.10 8.86 18.47
C ILE A 48 4.99 9.68 17.17
N SER A 49 6.11 9.96 16.48
CA SER A 49 6.07 10.62 15.17
C SER A 49 5.35 9.79 14.12
N GLY A 50 5.56 8.47 14.09
CA GLY A 50 4.89 7.56 13.18
C GLY A 50 3.36 7.62 13.33
N ALA A 51 2.89 7.53 14.57
CA ALA A 51 1.48 7.66 14.93
C ALA A 51 0.87 9.02 14.54
N ILE A 52 1.56 10.12 14.85
CA ILE A 52 1.11 11.48 14.48
C ILE A 52 1.05 11.64 12.96
N THR A 53 2.07 11.18 12.25
CA THR A 53 2.13 11.19 10.78
C THR A 53 0.95 10.44 10.18
N TRP A 54 0.60 9.27 10.73
CA TRP A 54 -0.54 8.47 10.29
C TRP A 54 -1.88 9.16 10.45
N LEU A 55 -2.04 9.93 11.53
CA LEU A 55 -3.25 10.73 11.75
C LEU A 55 -3.31 11.94 10.79
N LEU A 56 -2.18 12.61 10.56
CA LEU A 56 -2.10 13.81 9.72
C LEU A 56 -2.10 13.52 8.21
N GLY A 57 -1.59 12.37 7.78
CA GLY A 57 -1.36 12.01 6.38
C GLY A 57 -2.61 11.76 5.54
N ASN A 58 -3.79 12.13 6.04
CA ASN A 58 -5.15 11.94 5.52
C ASN A 58 -5.26 11.67 4.00
N SER A 59 -5.02 10.41 3.59
CA SER A 59 -5.07 9.91 2.20
C SER A 59 -4.15 10.59 1.17
N LYS A 60 -3.18 11.40 1.60
CA LYS A 60 -2.21 12.05 0.71
C LYS A 60 -1.24 11.01 0.12
N HIS A 61 -0.63 11.33 -1.02
CA HIS A 61 0.40 10.50 -1.65
C HIS A 61 1.52 10.14 -0.66
N TRP A 62 2.08 8.92 -0.76
CA TRP A 62 3.14 8.42 0.13
C TRP A 62 4.37 9.32 0.21
N PHE A 63 4.67 10.07 -0.86
CA PHE A 63 5.68 11.11 -0.84
C PHE A 63 5.36 12.23 0.17
N ALA A 64 4.13 12.73 0.17
CA ALA A 64 3.67 13.69 1.17
C ALA A 64 3.64 13.08 2.57
N PHE A 65 3.39 11.77 2.68
CA PHE A 65 3.42 11.05 3.95
C PHE A 65 4.83 11.00 4.56
N GLY A 66 5.85 10.73 3.75
CA GLY A 66 7.26 10.81 4.17
C GLY A 66 7.68 12.22 4.59
N LEU A 67 7.26 13.25 3.83
CA LEU A 67 7.56 14.65 4.20
C LEU A 67 6.87 15.08 5.51
N ILE A 68 5.64 14.62 5.76
CA ILE A 68 4.95 14.89 7.03
C ILE A 68 5.71 14.20 8.18
N HIS A 69 6.15 12.96 7.98
CA HIS A 69 6.95 12.24 8.98
C HIS A 69 8.24 12.99 9.33
N GLU A 70 8.98 13.43 8.31
CA GLU A 70 10.19 14.22 8.48
C GLU A 70 9.92 15.48 9.31
N GLY A 71 8.88 16.24 8.95
CA GLY A 71 8.51 17.46 9.66
C GLY A 71 8.15 17.21 11.13
N VAL A 72 7.40 16.16 11.43
CA VAL A 72 7.01 15.79 12.80
C VAL A 72 8.23 15.35 13.61
N MET A 73 9.09 14.52 13.04
CA MET A 73 10.29 14.00 13.71
C MET A 73 11.28 15.13 14.03
N LEU A 74 11.53 16.01 13.06
CA LEU A 74 12.35 17.21 13.26
C LEU A 74 11.77 18.12 14.33
N PHE A 75 10.45 18.39 14.29
CA PHE A 75 9.80 19.21 15.32
C PHE A 75 10.00 18.64 16.72
N MET A 76 9.87 17.33 16.91
CA MET A 76 10.11 16.70 18.21
C MET A 76 11.58 16.81 18.66
N ILE A 77 12.54 16.60 17.76
CA ILE A 77 13.97 16.77 18.07
C ILE A 77 14.28 18.23 18.45
N VAL A 78 13.72 19.21 17.71
CA VAL A 78 13.85 20.63 18.05
C VAL A 78 13.35 20.85 19.47
N THR A 79 12.11 20.44 19.77
CA THR A 79 11.50 20.67 21.08
C THR A 79 12.27 20.01 22.22
N SER A 80 12.81 18.80 22.03
CA SER A 80 13.59 18.12 23.08
C SER A 80 14.93 18.81 23.36
N LEU A 81 15.61 19.31 22.32
CA LEU A 81 16.82 20.12 22.47
C LEU A 81 16.55 21.44 23.20
N TRP A 82 15.44 22.13 22.88
CA TRP A 82 15.04 23.36 23.59
C TRP A 82 14.69 23.10 25.05
N ILE A 83 13.95 22.03 25.35
CA ILE A 83 13.63 21.64 26.74
C ILE A 83 14.91 21.36 27.52
N SER A 84 15.86 20.62 26.92
CA SER A 84 17.17 20.37 27.54
C SER A 84 17.93 21.66 27.81
N ALA A 85 18.02 22.56 26.82
CA ALA A 85 18.68 23.86 26.97
C ALA A 85 18.08 24.71 28.10
N ILE A 86 16.74 24.69 28.25
CA ILE A 86 16.03 25.35 29.35
C ILE A 86 16.43 24.75 30.70
N ILE A 87 16.39 23.42 30.83
CA ILE A 87 16.67 22.70 32.09
C ILE A 87 18.11 22.95 32.56
N TYR A 88 19.07 22.94 31.64
CA TYR A 88 20.48 23.13 31.95
C TYR A 88 20.95 24.59 31.89
N ASN A 89 20.04 25.55 31.66
CA ASN A 89 20.31 26.98 31.56
C ASN A 89 21.41 27.33 30.53
N GLN A 90 21.47 26.61 29.41
CA GLN A 90 22.52 26.73 28.39
C GLN A 90 22.13 27.71 27.26
N PHE A 91 21.87 28.97 27.61
CA PHE A 91 21.45 30.01 26.66
C PHE A 91 22.56 30.98 26.22
N ASP A 92 23.81 30.54 26.20
CA ASP A 92 24.87 31.36 25.58
C ASP A 92 24.81 31.26 24.03
N SER A 93 25.44 32.23 23.37
CA SER A 93 25.44 32.33 21.91
C SER A 93 26.12 31.14 21.21
N ILE A 94 27.08 30.49 21.87
CA ILE A 94 27.83 29.34 21.33
C ILE A 94 26.95 28.08 21.41
N ALA A 95 26.26 27.86 22.53
CA ALA A 95 25.31 26.76 22.70
C ALA A 95 24.17 26.85 21.67
N ILE A 96 23.62 28.04 21.44
CA ILE A 96 22.60 28.27 20.42
C ILE A 96 23.13 27.96 19.01
N ALA A 97 24.36 28.39 18.68
CA ALA A 97 24.97 28.10 17.39
C ALA A 97 25.23 26.60 17.17
N ILE A 98 25.66 25.88 18.21
CA ILE A 98 25.85 24.42 18.17
C ILE A 98 24.51 23.71 17.96
N ILE A 99 23.44 24.16 18.63
CA ILE A 99 22.09 23.61 18.44
C ILE A 99 21.65 23.82 16.98
N LEU A 100 21.77 25.03 16.42
CA LEU A 100 21.41 25.31 15.02
C LEU A 100 22.22 24.47 14.02
N TYR A 101 23.53 24.32 14.26
CA TYR A 101 24.39 23.49 13.41
C TYR A 101 23.99 22.01 13.45
N THR A 102 23.74 21.47 14.65
CA THR A 102 23.32 20.07 14.81
C THR A 102 21.93 19.82 14.19
N MET A 103 21.01 20.79 14.26
CA MET A 103 19.72 20.73 13.56
C MET A 103 19.91 20.60 12.04
N THR A 104 20.76 21.47 11.47
CA THR A 104 20.99 21.52 10.01
C THR A 104 21.66 20.24 9.51
N ALA A 105 22.62 19.71 10.27
CA ALA A 105 23.27 18.44 9.95
C ALA A 105 22.29 17.26 10.02
N PHE A 106 21.41 17.23 11.03
CA PHE A 106 20.40 16.19 11.16
C PHE A 106 19.45 16.18 9.96
N VAL A 107 18.91 17.34 9.59
CA VAL A 107 18.04 17.51 8.41
C VAL A 107 18.70 16.97 7.14
N ALA A 108 19.98 17.32 6.91
CA ALA A 108 20.69 16.88 5.72
C ALA A 108 20.86 15.35 5.66
N ILE A 109 21.06 14.71 6.81
CA ILE A 109 21.28 13.26 6.91
C ILE A 109 19.95 12.49 6.88
N SER A 110 18.86 13.04 7.43
CA SER A 110 17.56 12.37 7.53
C SER A 110 16.72 12.42 6.25
N ILE A 111 16.95 13.40 5.36
CA ILE A 111 16.21 13.52 4.09
C ILE A 111 16.34 12.29 3.20
N ILE A 112 17.55 11.76 2.99
CA ILE A 112 17.78 10.63 2.07
C ILE A 112 17.03 9.37 2.53
N PRO A 113 17.15 8.94 3.81
CA PRO A 113 16.36 7.83 4.34
C PRO A 113 14.84 8.05 4.32
N THR A 114 14.36 9.27 4.57
CA THR A 114 12.92 9.54 4.57
C THR A 114 12.34 9.48 3.16
N LEU A 115 13.10 9.90 2.15
CA LEU A 115 12.76 9.66 0.75
C LEU A 115 12.73 8.16 0.40
N ALA A 116 13.68 7.38 0.93
CA ALA A 116 13.68 5.93 0.77
C ALA A 116 12.44 5.29 1.41
N LEU A 117 12.07 5.69 2.64
CA LEU A 117 10.86 5.23 3.33
C LEU A 117 9.59 5.51 2.51
N ALA A 118 9.49 6.72 1.93
CA ALA A 118 8.37 7.08 1.06
C ALA A 118 8.30 6.23 -0.21
N TYR A 119 9.45 5.93 -0.83
CA TYR A 119 9.55 5.10 -2.02
C TYR A 119 9.18 3.64 -1.75
N PHE A 120 9.75 3.03 -0.70
CA PHE A 120 9.44 1.66 -0.30
C PHE A 120 7.99 1.52 0.16
N GLY A 121 7.48 2.51 0.93
CA GLY A 121 6.08 2.58 1.32
C GLY A 121 5.15 2.55 0.10
N HIS A 122 5.42 3.38 -0.91
CA HIS A 122 4.64 3.38 -2.15
C HIS A 122 4.57 1.99 -2.80
N GLY A 123 5.72 1.31 -2.97
CA GLY A 123 5.78 -0.01 -3.61
C GLY A 123 5.04 -1.12 -2.85
N LEU A 124 5.17 -1.14 -1.51
CA LEU A 124 4.53 -2.16 -0.66
C LEU A 124 3.01 -1.96 -0.58
N PHE A 125 2.56 -0.72 -0.49
CA PHE A 125 1.14 -0.42 -0.46
C PHE A 125 0.46 -0.49 -1.82
N GLN A 126 1.19 -0.37 -2.93
CA GLN A 126 0.67 -0.71 -4.24
C GLN A 126 0.35 -2.21 -4.32
N LYS A 127 1.19 -3.08 -3.74
CA LYS A 127 0.88 -4.51 -3.60
C LYS A 127 -0.32 -4.77 -2.69
N CYS A 128 -0.45 -4.06 -1.56
CA CYS A 128 -1.64 -4.20 -0.69
C CYS A 128 -2.91 -3.51 -1.24
N LYS A 129 -2.77 -2.62 -2.23
CA LYS A 129 -3.87 -2.03 -3.02
C LYS A 129 -4.18 -2.88 -4.26
N GLU A 130 -3.69 -4.12 -4.37
CA GLU A 130 -4.57 -5.22 -4.82
C GLU A 130 -5.69 -5.35 -3.78
N LYS A 131 -6.54 -4.33 -3.76
CA LYS A 131 -7.80 -4.22 -3.06
C LYS A 131 -8.62 -5.41 -3.57
N THR A 132 -9.54 -5.92 -2.77
CA THR A 132 -10.51 -6.92 -3.20
C THR A 132 -11.20 -6.46 -4.48
N ASP A 133 -10.65 -6.88 -5.61
CA ASP A 133 -11.08 -6.57 -6.97
C ASP A 133 -12.29 -7.43 -7.33
N ALA A 134 -13.22 -7.53 -6.38
CA ALA A 134 -14.43 -8.33 -6.42
C ALA A 134 -15.56 -7.39 -6.02
N PHE A 135 -16.49 -7.20 -6.93
CA PHE A 135 -17.57 -6.24 -6.82
C PHE A 135 -18.88 -7.01 -6.89
N SER A 136 -19.71 -6.87 -5.85
CA SER A 136 -21.05 -7.45 -5.85
C SER A 136 -21.89 -6.80 -6.94
N LEU A 137 -22.57 -7.62 -7.72
CA LEU A 137 -23.55 -7.16 -8.71
C LEU A 137 -24.97 -7.04 -8.09
N GLY A 138 -25.10 -7.28 -6.79
CA GLY A 138 -26.39 -7.19 -6.08
C GLY A 138 -27.02 -5.80 -6.17
N ASP A 139 -26.21 -4.75 -6.25
CA ASP A 139 -26.67 -3.36 -6.38
C ASP A 139 -27.43 -3.09 -7.69
N ILE A 140 -27.20 -3.92 -8.72
CA ILE A 140 -27.92 -3.89 -10.01
C ILE A 140 -28.91 -5.05 -10.15
N GLY A 141 -29.22 -5.75 -9.06
CA GLY A 141 -30.19 -6.85 -9.03
C GLY A 141 -29.69 -8.18 -9.57
N ILE A 142 -28.38 -8.34 -9.78
CA ILE A 142 -27.77 -9.57 -10.30
C ILE A 142 -27.07 -10.30 -9.15
N ASN A 143 -27.42 -11.57 -8.96
CA ASN A 143 -26.71 -12.41 -8.00
C ASN A 143 -25.37 -12.88 -8.61
N GLY A 144 -24.30 -12.14 -8.35
CA GLY A 144 -22.98 -12.45 -8.88
C GLY A 144 -21.90 -11.49 -8.42
N ILE A 145 -20.67 -11.80 -8.82
CA ILE A 145 -19.49 -10.98 -8.53
C ILE A 145 -18.78 -10.69 -9.85
N ALA A 146 -18.42 -9.42 -10.06
CA ALA A 146 -17.54 -9.00 -11.15
C ALA A 146 -16.16 -8.63 -10.63
N TYR A 147 -15.14 -8.84 -11.46
CA TYR A 147 -13.74 -8.68 -11.08
C TYR A 147 -13.00 -7.66 -11.94
N SER A 148 -11.98 -7.00 -11.38
CA SER A 148 -11.05 -6.21 -12.21
C SER A 148 -10.35 -7.12 -13.23
N ARG A 149 -9.83 -6.58 -14.34
CA ARG A 149 -9.10 -7.35 -15.37
C ARG A 149 -8.07 -8.32 -14.79
N ASN A 150 -7.15 -7.83 -13.96
CA ASN A 150 -6.05 -8.64 -13.42
C ASN A 150 -6.58 -9.75 -12.51
N ARG A 151 -7.63 -9.45 -11.73
CA ARG A 151 -8.26 -10.43 -10.87
C ARG A 151 -9.06 -11.44 -11.67
N ALA A 152 -9.78 -11.01 -12.71
CA ALA A 152 -10.55 -11.85 -13.60
C ALA A 152 -9.65 -12.91 -14.27
N LEU A 153 -8.48 -12.52 -14.77
CA LEU A 153 -7.50 -13.47 -15.33
C LEU A 153 -7.03 -14.52 -14.30
N LYS A 154 -6.73 -14.09 -13.06
CA LYS A 154 -6.38 -15.02 -11.96
C LYS A 154 -7.53 -15.97 -11.61
N ILE A 155 -8.77 -15.47 -11.57
CA ILE A 155 -9.95 -16.30 -11.30
C ILE A 155 -10.20 -17.30 -12.45
N ALA A 156 -9.99 -16.89 -13.70
CA ALA A 156 -10.11 -17.78 -14.85
C ALA A 156 -9.10 -18.96 -14.77
N GLU A 157 -7.88 -18.69 -14.33
CA GLU A 157 -6.86 -19.71 -14.08
C GLU A 157 -7.27 -20.70 -12.98
N ILE A 158 -7.89 -20.21 -11.89
CA ILE A 158 -8.43 -21.06 -10.82
C ILE A 158 -9.51 -22.00 -11.35
N TYR A 159 -10.45 -21.49 -12.17
CA TYR A 159 -11.49 -22.34 -12.77
C TYR A 159 -10.91 -23.39 -13.70
N TYR A 160 -9.93 -23.02 -14.52
CA TYR A 160 -9.24 -23.94 -15.40
C TYR A 160 -8.57 -25.09 -14.63
N HIS A 161 -7.81 -24.78 -13.58
CA HIS A 161 -7.17 -25.80 -12.73
C HIS A 161 -8.14 -26.64 -11.92
N SER A 162 -9.33 -26.11 -11.64
CA SER A 162 -10.42 -26.82 -10.96
C SER A 162 -11.30 -27.62 -11.93
N ASN A 163 -10.88 -27.75 -13.20
CA ASN A 163 -11.62 -28.43 -14.27
C ASN A 163 -13.07 -27.92 -14.42
N ARG A 164 -13.28 -26.62 -14.24
CA ARG A 164 -14.58 -25.95 -14.33
C ARG A 164 -14.63 -25.05 -15.55
N ALA A 165 -15.56 -25.32 -16.46
CA ALA A 165 -15.71 -24.54 -17.68
C ALA A 165 -16.32 -23.16 -17.36
N ILE A 166 -15.75 -22.12 -17.98
CA ILE A 166 -16.30 -20.76 -17.99
C ILE A 166 -17.18 -20.65 -19.23
N LEU A 167 -18.49 -20.76 -19.05
CA LEU A 167 -19.47 -20.75 -20.12
C LEU A 167 -19.54 -19.39 -20.83
N GLY A 168 -19.14 -18.34 -20.14
CA GLY A 168 -19.14 -16.98 -20.67
C GLY A 168 -19.00 -15.95 -19.57
N GLY A 169 -19.41 -14.73 -19.87
CA GLY A 169 -19.43 -13.66 -18.91
C GLY A 169 -19.90 -12.33 -19.50
N ASP A 170 -20.13 -11.39 -18.60
CA ASP A 170 -20.59 -10.05 -18.91
C ASP A 170 -19.55 -9.02 -18.49
N VAL A 171 -19.52 -7.91 -19.23
CA VAL A 171 -18.70 -6.75 -18.89
C VAL A 171 -19.56 -5.67 -18.25
N TYR A 172 -19.00 -5.12 -17.18
CA TYR A 172 -19.59 -4.04 -16.42
C TYR A 172 -18.62 -2.87 -16.37
N LYS A 173 -19.14 -1.68 -16.07
CA LYS A 173 -18.35 -0.47 -15.92
C LYS A 173 -18.61 0.17 -14.57
N MET A 174 -17.56 0.61 -13.92
CA MET A 174 -17.61 1.39 -12.70
C MET A 174 -17.64 2.87 -13.06
N GLU A 175 -18.77 3.52 -12.83
CA GLU A 175 -18.98 4.95 -13.08
C GLU A 175 -19.47 5.63 -11.81
N ASN A 176 -18.72 6.64 -11.33
CA ASN A 176 -19.07 7.41 -10.13
C ASN A 176 -19.37 6.54 -8.90
N GLY A 177 -18.67 5.40 -8.76
CA GLY A 177 -18.86 4.46 -7.66
C GLY A 177 -20.07 3.54 -7.78
N ARG A 178 -20.76 3.53 -8.94
CA ARG A 178 -21.85 2.61 -9.26
C ARG A 178 -21.47 1.70 -10.42
N ILE A 179 -21.97 0.47 -10.38
CA ILE A 179 -21.80 -0.48 -11.48
C ILE A 179 -22.89 -0.21 -12.52
N THR A 180 -22.50 -0.09 -13.78
CA THR A 180 -23.38 0.05 -14.94
C THR A 180 -23.11 -1.08 -15.94
N LEU A 181 -24.14 -1.45 -16.70
CA LEU A 181 -24.05 -2.48 -17.74
C LEU A 181 -23.40 -1.90 -19.00
N THR A 182 -22.47 -2.62 -19.63
CA THR A 182 -21.95 -2.24 -20.95
C THR A 182 -22.64 -2.95 -22.10
N LEU A 183 -23.44 -3.98 -21.81
CA LEU A 183 -24.07 -4.89 -22.78
C LEU A 183 -23.07 -5.75 -23.58
N ASP A 184 -21.77 -5.67 -23.28
CA ASP A 184 -20.78 -6.54 -23.89
C ASP A 184 -20.68 -7.84 -23.09
N SER A 185 -20.61 -8.95 -23.81
CA SER A 185 -20.49 -10.29 -23.23
C SER A 185 -19.70 -11.22 -24.16
N TRP A 186 -19.29 -12.35 -23.60
CA TRP A 186 -18.72 -13.45 -24.38
C TRP A 186 -19.34 -14.77 -23.92
N TYR A 187 -19.29 -15.77 -24.79
CA TYR A 187 -19.81 -17.09 -24.52
C TYR A 187 -18.91 -18.16 -25.15
N CYS A 188 -18.97 -19.36 -24.58
CA CYS A 188 -18.23 -20.53 -24.99
C CYS A 188 -19.17 -21.73 -24.99
N ASP A 189 -19.83 -21.97 -26.12
CA ASP A 189 -20.74 -23.11 -26.27
C ASP A 189 -19.97 -24.42 -26.40
N LYS A 190 -20.53 -25.51 -25.85
CA LYS A 190 -19.96 -26.85 -25.96
C LYS A 190 -20.07 -27.41 -27.39
N ILE A 191 -18.98 -27.99 -27.87
CA ILE A 191 -18.89 -28.66 -29.17
C ILE A 191 -19.09 -30.17 -28.94
N SER A 192 -19.94 -30.81 -29.75
CA SER A 192 -20.34 -32.21 -29.56
C SER A 192 -19.18 -33.22 -29.65
N SER A 193 -18.13 -32.89 -30.39
CA SER A 193 -16.97 -33.76 -30.61
C SER A 193 -15.82 -33.57 -29.63
N GLU A 194 -15.88 -32.57 -28.73
CA GLU A 194 -14.77 -32.26 -27.82
C GLU A 194 -14.91 -33.02 -26.49
N SER A 195 -13.78 -33.44 -25.93
CA SER A 195 -13.76 -34.02 -24.59
C SER A 195 -14.00 -32.93 -23.52
N PRO A 196 -14.42 -33.31 -22.30
CA PRO A 196 -14.62 -32.35 -21.21
C PRO A 196 -13.39 -31.48 -20.90
N SER A 197 -12.18 -32.04 -20.98
CA SER A 197 -10.94 -31.30 -20.72
C SER A 197 -10.60 -30.34 -21.86
N GLU A 198 -10.84 -30.73 -23.11
CA GLU A 198 -10.71 -29.84 -24.27
C GLU A 198 -11.69 -28.68 -24.20
N TYR A 199 -12.93 -28.94 -23.78
CA TYR A 199 -13.94 -27.91 -23.55
C TYR A 199 -13.49 -26.89 -22.51
N VAL A 200 -13.07 -27.35 -21.32
CA VAL A 200 -12.57 -26.48 -20.24
C VAL A 200 -11.40 -25.64 -20.72
N ARG A 201 -10.44 -26.25 -21.43
CA ARG A 201 -9.27 -25.56 -21.98
C ARG A 201 -9.66 -24.50 -23.01
N ARG A 202 -10.57 -24.82 -23.92
CA ARG A 202 -11.05 -23.87 -24.94
C ARG A 202 -11.76 -22.69 -24.29
N CYS A 203 -12.65 -22.93 -23.34
CA CYS A 203 -13.36 -21.85 -22.65
C CYS A 203 -12.45 -20.95 -21.81
N TYR A 204 -11.40 -21.51 -21.21
CA TYR A 204 -10.35 -20.73 -20.57
C TYR A 204 -9.62 -19.81 -21.58
N ILE A 205 -9.24 -20.34 -22.75
CA ILE A 205 -8.57 -19.56 -23.80
C ILE A 205 -9.49 -18.44 -24.32
N VAL A 206 -10.75 -18.74 -24.63
CA VAL A 206 -11.73 -17.75 -25.10
C VAL A 206 -11.90 -16.63 -24.07
N THR A 207 -12.05 -17.00 -22.80
CA THR A 207 -12.24 -16.04 -21.71
C THR A 207 -11.02 -15.13 -21.53
N THR A 208 -9.82 -15.70 -21.46
CA THR A 208 -8.59 -14.93 -21.25
C THR A 208 -8.24 -14.06 -22.45
N ASP A 209 -8.49 -14.54 -23.67
CA ASP A 209 -8.30 -13.77 -24.90
C ASP A 209 -9.24 -12.56 -24.96
N TYR A 210 -10.52 -12.78 -24.65
CA TYR A 210 -11.51 -11.71 -24.58
C TYR A 210 -11.13 -10.63 -23.55
N ILE A 211 -10.86 -11.03 -22.30
CA ILE A 211 -10.47 -10.10 -21.22
C ILE A 211 -9.20 -9.32 -21.59
N SER A 212 -8.23 -9.99 -22.21
CA SER A 212 -6.95 -9.37 -22.58
C SER A 212 -7.10 -8.36 -23.71
N LYS A 213 -7.95 -8.63 -24.70
CA LYS A 213 -8.20 -7.75 -25.85
C LYS A 213 -9.17 -6.60 -25.58
N TYR A 214 -10.02 -6.74 -24.56
CA TYR A 214 -10.97 -5.68 -24.20
C TYR A 214 -10.23 -4.35 -23.92
N PRO A 215 -10.81 -3.16 -24.18
CA PRO A 215 -10.15 -1.88 -23.95
C PRO A 215 -9.55 -1.73 -22.55
N ASN A 216 -8.28 -1.31 -22.48
CA ASN A 216 -7.53 -1.17 -21.23
C ASN A 216 -7.92 0.10 -20.47
N ASN A 217 -9.12 0.09 -19.88
CA ASN A 217 -9.60 1.10 -18.95
C ASN A 217 -9.79 0.47 -17.57
N ALA A 218 -9.27 1.13 -16.53
CA ALA A 218 -9.33 0.65 -15.14
C ALA A 218 -10.77 0.52 -14.60
N ASN A 219 -11.76 1.06 -15.30
CA ASN A 219 -13.15 1.08 -14.86
C ASN A 219 -13.95 -0.15 -15.29
N PHE A 220 -13.42 -1.05 -16.13
CA PHE A 220 -14.15 -2.24 -16.55
C PHE A 220 -13.99 -3.41 -15.59
N LEU A 221 -15.09 -4.12 -15.38
CA LEU A 221 -15.21 -5.29 -14.52
C LEU A 221 -15.80 -6.47 -15.31
N PHE A 222 -15.42 -7.68 -14.95
CA PHE A 222 -15.78 -8.90 -15.67
C PHE A 222 -16.49 -9.88 -14.73
N GLY A 223 -17.75 -10.21 -15.02
CA GLY A 223 -18.49 -11.28 -14.34
C GLY A 223 -18.34 -12.59 -15.09
N PHE A 224 -18.38 -13.72 -14.38
CA PHE A 224 -18.27 -15.05 -14.99
C PHE A 224 -19.57 -15.83 -14.86
N VAL A 225 -19.93 -16.52 -15.94
CA VAL A 225 -20.90 -17.61 -15.91
C VAL A 225 -20.11 -18.90 -15.99
N VAL A 226 -20.21 -19.73 -14.95
CA VAL A 226 -19.46 -20.98 -14.84
C VAL A 226 -20.41 -22.15 -14.79
N ASP A 227 -19.96 -23.30 -15.30
CA ASP A 227 -20.74 -24.52 -15.26
C ASP A 227 -21.06 -24.89 -13.81
N ALA A 228 -22.31 -25.26 -13.54
CA ALA A 228 -22.71 -25.76 -12.23
C ALA A 228 -22.28 -27.23 -12.18
N GLN A 229 -21.22 -27.53 -11.42
CA GLN A 229 -21.03 -28.91 -10.99
C GLN A 229 -22.05 -29.15 -9.87
N ASP A 230 -23.04 -29.99 -10.16
CA ASP A 230 -23.86 -30.65 -9.14
C ASP A 230 -22.98 -31.49 -8.20
#